data_AF-A0A525CPD1-F1
#
_entry.id   AF-A0A525CPD1-F1
#
_cell.length_a   1.000
_cell.length_b   1.000
_cell.length_c   1.000
_cell.angle_alpha   90.00
_cell.angle_beta   90.00
_cell.angle_gamma   90.00
#
_symmetry.space_group_name_H-M   'P 1'
#
loop_
_entity.id
_entity.type
_entity.pdbx_description
1 polymer ?
#
loop_
_entity_poly.entity_id
_entity_poly.type
_entity_poly.pdbx_seq_one_letter_code
_entity_poly.pdbx_strand_id
1 'polypeptide(L)'
;MRIIIRKSVSPAFLAVVLIVSMILSSCTNPVPPEKTDYVGEWRSQEMYLLILADGTVHYERLKGGGSVEITGPIKAFEGDDFVVGFLFITTTFTVDRPPFQDNNEWYMVVDGVQLTRNDE
;
A
#
# COMPACT_ATOMS: atom_id res chain seq x y z
N MET A 1 41.79 -31.97 19.57
CA MET A 1 41.50 -31.69 18.15
C MET A 1 40.02 -31.31 18.04
N ARG A 2 39.68 -30.15 17.45
CA ARG A 2 38.32 -29.57 17.42
C ARG A 2 37.42 -30.37 16.47
N ILE A 3 36.34 -31.00 16.97
CA ILE A 3 35.33 -31.63 16.11
C ILE A 3 34.30 -30.55 15.74
N ILE A 4 34.27 -30.21 14.45
CA ILE A 4 33.37 -29.24 13.85
C ILE A 4 32.08 -29.98 13.49
N ILE A 5 30.98 -29.68 14.18
CA ILE A 5 29.66 -30.24 13.89
C ILE A 5 29.14 -29.61 12.59
N ARG A 6 29.30 -30.29 11.45
CA ARG A 6 28.59 -29.94 10.21
C ARG A 6 27.14 -30.42 10.34
N LYS A 7 26.21 -29.53 10.66
CA LYS A 7 24.77 -29.83 10.57
C LYS A 7 24.44 -30.10 9.10
N SER A 8 24.13 -31.36 8.78
CA SER A 8 23.66 -31.77 7.46
C SER A 8 22.22 -31.27 7.28
N VAL A 9 22.01 -30.39 6.31
CA VAL A 9 20.69 -29.88 5.97
C VAL A 9 20.05 -30.87 4.98
N SER A 10 18.92 -31.47 5.36
CA SER A 10 18.24 -32.46 4.52
C SER A 10 17.77 -31.85 3.20
N PRO A 11 17.89 -32.56 2.05
CA PRO A 11 17.35 -32.10 0.77
C PRO A 11 15.83 -31.87 0.83
N ALA A 12 15.10 -32.58 1.70
CA ALA A 12 13.68 -32.34 1.94
C ALA A 12 13.43 -31.01 2.66
N PHE A 13 14.31 -30.62 3.60
CA PHE A 13 14.24 -29.32 4.26
C PHE A 13 14.49 -28.18 3.27
N LEU A 14 15.46 -28.37 2.36
CA LEU A 14 15.77 -27.42 1.30
C LEU A 14 14.62 -27.27 0.29
N ALA A 15 13.95 -28.37 -0.07
CA ALA A 15 12.77 -28.36 -0.94
C ALA A 15 11.58 -27.64 -0.28
N VAL A 16 11.31 -27.90 1.01
CA VAL A 16 10.23 -27.21 1.75
C VAL A 16 10.48 -25.71 1.83
N VAL A 17 11.71 -25.28 2.13
CA VAL A 17 12.07 -23.84 2.14
C VAL A 17 11.86 -23.20 0.77
N LEU A 18 12.22 -23.90 -0.31
CA LEU A 18 12.06 -23.41 -1.67
C LEU A 18 10.59 -23.28 -2.09
N ILE A 19 9.75 -24.25 -1.70
CA ILE A 19 8.30 -24.23 -1.94
C ILE A 19 7.64 -23.11 -1.13
N VAL A 20 8.00 -22.93 0.15
CA VAL A 20 7.50 -21.82 0.98
C VAL A 20 7.91 -20.47 0.41
N SER A 21 9.14 -20.34 -0.11
CA SER A 21 9.63 -19.13 -0.78
C SER A 21 8.81 -18.77 -2.02
N MET A 22 8.37 -19.76 -2.81
CA MET A 22 7.52 -19.53 -3.99
C MET A 22 6.07 -19.14 -3.65
N ILE A 23 5.58 -19.46 -2.45
CA ILE A 23 4.21 -19.10 -2.01
C ILE A 23 4.17 -17.66 -1.46
N LEU A 24 5.33 -17.04 -1.19
CA LEU A 24 5.43 -15.65 -0.69
C LEU A 24 5.33 -14.58 -1.80
N SER A 25 4.98 -14.96 -3.03
CA SER A 25 4.60 -13.99 -4.07
C SER A 25 3.31 -13.29 -3.63
N SER A 26 3.43 -12.16 -2.95
CA SER A 26 2.31 -11.31 -2.57
C SER A 26 1.52 -10.95 -3.83
N CYS A 27 0.39 -11.61 -4.07
CA CYS A 27 -0.59 -11.17 -5.05
C CYS A 27 -1.25 -9.92 -4.49
N THR A 28 -0.67 -8.76 -4.78
CA THR A 28 -1.40 -7.50 -4.69
C THR A 28 -2.40 -7.49 -5.84
N ASN A 29 -3.64 -7.07 -5.58
CA ASN A 29 -4.61 -6.89 -6.63
C ASN A 29 -4.35 -5.52 -7.27
N PRO A 30 -4.14 -5.44 -8.59
CA PRO A 30 -3.94 -4.16 -9.24
C PRO A 30 -5.17 -3.26 -9.05
N VAL A 31 -4.95 -1.95 -9.14
CA VAL A 31 -6.03 -0.97 -9.13
C VAL A 31 -6.97 -1.25 -10.33
N PRO A 32 -8.30 -1.34 -10.12
CA PRO A 32 -9.24 -1.57 -11.22
C PRO A 32 -9.16 -0.49 -12.31
N PRO A 33 -9.42 -0.82 -13.58
CA PRO A 33 -9.34 0.14 -14.70
C PRO A 33 -10.18 1.40 -14.49
N GLU A 34 -11.32 1.29 -13.82
CA GLU A 34 -12.22 2.41 -13.49
C GLU A 34 -11.73 3.29 -12.32
N LYS A 35 -10.62 2.92 -11.67
CA LYS A 35 -10.00 3.63 -10.54
C LYS A 35 -8.58 4.10 -10.84
N THR A 36 -8.15 4.09 -12.10
CA THR A 36 -6.78 4.48 -12.50
C THR A 36 -6.41 5.89 -12.07
N ASP A 37 -7.37 6.80 -11.97
CA ASP A 37 -7.11 8.19 -11.60
C ASP A 37 -6.65 8.36 -10.14
N TYR A 38 -6.86 7.34 -9.30
CA TYR A 38 -6.34 7.29 -7.93
C TYR A 38 -4.83 7.00 -7.91
N VAL A 39 -4.29 6.35 -8.94
CA VAL A 39 -2.87 6.01 -9.02
C VAL A 39 -2.06 7.30 -9.14
N GLY A 40 -1.03 7.41 -8.30
CA GLY A 40 -0.14 8.58 -8.27
C GLY A 40 0.29 8.94 -6.86
N GLU A 41 1.07 10.01 -6.79
CA GLU A 41 1.52 10.61 -5.54
C GLU A 41 0.61 11.79 -5.20
N TRP A 42 0.01 11.75 -4.01
CA TRP A 42 -0.91 12.75 -3.51
C TRP A 42 -0.35 13.39 -2.25
N ARG A 43 -0.38 14.72 -2.17
CA ARG A 43 0.26 15.46 -1.08
C ARG A 43 -0.57 16.64 -0.59
N SER A 44 -0.39 16.94 0.69
CA SER A 44 -0.76 18.20 1.34
C SER A 44 0.30 18.55 2.39
N GLN A 45 0.06 19.60 3.19
CA GLN A 45 0.95 19.95 4.30
C GLN A 45 0.96 18.91 5.42
N GLU A 46 -0.11 18.14 5.59
CA GLU A 46 -0.29 17.22 6.72
C GLU A 46 -0.48 15.75 6.30
N MET A 47 -0.55 15.45 5.01
CA MET A 47 -0.82 14.12 4.50
C MET A 47 -0.02 13.83 3.23
N TYR A 48 0.61 12.65 3.21
CA TYR A 48 1.21 12.03 2.05
C TYR A 48 0.46 10.74 1.72
N LEU A 49 0.20 10.48 0.45
CA LEU A 49 -0.46 9.26 -0.01
C LEU A 49 0.06 8.87 -1.40
N LEU A 50 0.78 7.77 -1.50
CA LEU A 50 1.20 7.16 -2.76
C LEU A 50 0.34 5.92 -3.03
N ILE A 51 -0.29 5.88 -4.20
CA ILE A 51 -1.06 4.72 -4.68
C ILE A 51 -0.39 4.22 -5.95
N LEU A 52 0.15 3.01 -5.92
CA LEU A 52 0.75 2.36 -7.07
C LEU A 52 -0.30 1.58 -7.87
N ALA A 53 -0.06 1.43 -9.18
CA ALA A 53 -0.97 0.70 -10.07
C ALA A 53 -1.18 -0.77 -9.69
N ASP A 54 -0.22 -1.36 -8.97
CA ASP A 54 -0.31 -2.72 -8.44
C ASP A 54 -1.18 -2.85 -7.18
N GLY A 55 -1.77 -1.74 -6.72
CA GLY A 55 -2.63 -1.67 -5.53
C GLY A 55 -1.87 -1.42 -4.23
N THR A 56 -0.56 -1.21 -4.25
CA THR A 56 0.20 -0.85 -3.05
C THR A 56 -0.07 0.60 -2.66
N VAL A 57 -0.28 0.84 -1.37
CA VAL A 57 -0.46 2.17 -0.77
C VAL A 57 0.61 2.42 0.26
N HIS A 58 1.18 3.63 0.21
CA HIS A 58 2.01 4.19 1.26
C HIS A 58 1.40 5.52 1.72
N TYR A 59 1.15 5.65 3.01
CA TYR A 59 0.46 6.78 3.61
C TYR A 59 1.24 7.30 4.81
N GLU A 60 1.34 8.62 4.92
CA GLU A 60 1.82 9.31 6.10
C GLU A 60 0.87 10.44 6.48
N ARG A 61 0.65 10.67 7.78
CA ARG A 61 -0.20 11.75 8.29
C ARG A 61 0.38 12.38 9.53
N LEU A 62 0.52 13.70 9.48
CA LEU A 62 0.82 14.54 10.63
C LEU A 62 -0.50 14.94 11.31
N LYS A 63 -0.71 14.53 12.56
CA LYS A 63 -1.91 14.91 13.32
C LYS A 63 -1.63 14.96 14.81
N GLY A 64 -2.06 16.03 15.48
CA GLY A 64 -1.94 16.18 16.93
C GLY A 64 -0.50 16.19 17.46
N GLY A 65 0.47 16.60 16.64
CA GLY A 65 1.90 16.61 17.01
C GLY A 65 2.63 15.29 16.83
N GLY A 66 1.99 14.25 16.29
CA GLY A 66 2.60 12.98 15.91
C GLY A 66 2.51 12.70 14.41
N SER A 67 3.21 11.65 13.96
CA SER A 67 3.09 11.09 12.62
C SER A 67 2.56 9.65 12.68
N VAL A 68 1.67 9.30 11.76
CA VAL A 68 1.18 7.93 11.53
C VAL A 68 1.58 7.51 10.12
N GLU A 69 2.15 6.32 10.00
CA GLU A 69 2.53 5.71 8.72
C GLU A 69 1.77 4.40 8.52
N ILE A 70 1.23 4.19 7.31
CA ILE A 70 0.53 2.96 6.92
C ILE A 70 1.05 2.55 5.54
N THR A 71 1.53 1.32 5.43
CA THR A 71 1.95 0.73 4.16
C THR A 71 1.27 -0.63 3.97
N GLY A 72 0.63 -0.82 2.82
CA GLY A 72 0.04 -2.11 2.47
C GLY A 72 -0.81 -2.11 1.21
N PRO A 73 -1.33 -3.28 0.80
CA PRO A 73 -2.15 -3.40 -0.39
C PRO A 73 -3.57 -2.93 -0.14
N ILE A 74 -4.19 -2.39 -1.19
CA ILE A 74 -5.64 -2.23 -1.27
C ILE A 74 -6.27 -3.61 -1.27
N LYS A 75 -7.18 -3.83 -0.33
CA LYS A 75 -8.00 -5.03 -0.22
C LYS A 75 -9.28 -4.93 -1.04
N ALA A 76 -9.90 -3.76 -1.02
CA ALA A 76 -11.16 -3.47 -1.69
C ALA A 76 -11.34 -1.97 -1.89
N PHE A 77 -12.14 -1.62 -2.90
CA PHE A 77 -12.82 -0.33 -3.00
C PHE A 77 -14.27 -0.51 -2.55
N GLU A 78 -14.75 0.37 -1.68
CA GLU A 78 -16.14 0.42 -1.22
C GLU A 78 -16.77 1.72 -1.76
N GLY A 79 -17.24 1.67 -3.01
CA GLY A 79 -17.55 2.91 -3.74
C GLY A 79 -16.25 3.64 -4.09
N ASP A 80 -16.05 4.83 -3.52
CA ASP A 80 -14.82 5.62 -3.69
C ASP A 80 -13.81 5.42 -2.56
N ASP A 81 -14.26 4.93 -1.40
CA ASP A 81 -13.42 4.60 -0.26
C ASP A 81 -12.54 3.40 -0.59
N PHE A 82 -11.35 3.33 0.02
CA PHE A 82 -10.45 2.20 -0.18
C PHE A 82 -9.92 1.66 1.15
N VAL A 83 -9.91 0.32 1.24
CA VAL A 83 -9.49 -0.41 2.43
C VAL A 83 -8.07 -0.92 2.22
N VAL A 84 -7.13 -0.50 3.06
CA VAL A 84 -5.71 -0.88 2.99
C VAL A 84 -5.32 -1.74 4.17
N GLY A 85 -4.55 -2.79 3.94
CA GLY A 85 -3.93 -3.52 5.04
C GLY A 85 -3.52 -4.94 4.72
N PHE A 86 -3.09 -5.67 5.75
CA PHE A 86 -2.64 -7.05 5.66
C PHE A 86 -3.38 -7.94 6.65
N LEU A 87 -3.75 -9.15 6.19
CA LEU A 87 -4.45 -10.15 6.99
C LEU A 87 -5.69 -9.57 7.69
N PHE A 88 -5.64 -9.44 9.02
CA PHE A 88 -6.75 -9.01 9.88
C PHE A 88 -6.65 -7.55 10.34
N ILE A 89 -5.63 -6.80 9.88
CA ILE A 89 -5.42 -5.40 10.25
C ILE A 89 -5.63 -4.56 9.00
N THR A 90 -6.65 -3.70 9.04
CA THR A 90 -7.04 -2.84 7.93
C THR A 90 -7.33 -1.43 8.40
N THR A 91 -7.13 -0.46 7.51
CA THR A 91 -7.55 0.93 7.66
C THR A 91 -8.40 1.29 6.45
N THR A 92 -9.54 1.94 6.69
CA THR A 92 -10.37 2.49 5.64
C THR A 92 -10.04 3.97 5.46
N PHE A 93 -9.75 4.37 4.23
CA PHE A 93 -9.58 5.75 3.84
C PHE A 93 -10.88 6.25 3.24
N THR A 94 -11.49 7.26 3.85
CA THR A 94 -12.76 7.83 3.40
C THR A 94 -12.47 8.84 2.30
N VAL A 95 -13.04 8.66 1.12
CA VAL A 95 -12.84 9.55 -0.01
C VAL A 95 -14.04 10.50 -0.11
N ASP A 96 -13.91 11.67 0.52
CA ASP A 96 -14.97 12.69 0.52
C ASP A 96 -15.20 13.26 -0.89
N ARG A 97 -14.15 13.26 -1.73
CA ARG A 97 -14.25 13.59 -3.15
C ARG A 97 -13.23 12.79 -3.97
N PRO A 98 -13.67 12.01 -4.97
CA PRO A 98 -12.77 11.23 -5.81
C PRO A 98 -11.83 12.14 -6.63
N PRO A 99 -10.75 11.59 -7.21
CA PRO A 99 -9.85 12.34 -8.10
C PRO A 99 -10.60 13.17 -9.13
N PHE A 100 -10.29 14.46 -9.20
CA PHE A 100 -10.88 15.39 -10.15
C PHE A 100 -9.85 16.41 -10.61
N GLN A 101 -10.04 16.94 -11.82
CA GLN A 101 -9.22 18.02 -12.36
C GLN A 101 -9.88 19.37 -12.12
N ASP A 102 -9.07 20.34 -11.70
CA ASP A 102 -9.42 21.76 -11.69
C ASP A 102 -8.20 22.58 -12.14
N ASN A 103 -8.36 23.47 -13.11
CA ASN A 103 -7.28 24.28 -13.68
C ASN A 103 -6.00 23.50 -14.06
N ASN A 104 -6.16 22.32 -14.67
CA ASN A 104 -5.10 21.39 -15.05
C ASN A 104 -4.32 20.74 -13.89
N GLU A 105 -4.74 20.95 -12.66
CA GLU A 105 -4.19 20.27 -11.48
C GLU A 105 -5.16 19.19 -11.02
N TRP A 106 -4.60 18.11 -10.49
CA TRP A 106 -5.38 17.00 -9.94
C TRP A 106 -5.54 17.14 -8.44
N TYR A 107 -6.78 16.91 -8.00
CA TYR A 107 -7.18 17.03 -6.62
C TYR A 107 -7.95 15.79 -6.17
N MET A 108 -7.84 15.47 -4.88
CA MET A 108 -8.64 14.42 -4.21
C MET A 108 -8.88 14.87 -2.77
N VAL A 109 -10.01 14.51 -2.17
CA VAL A 109 -10.26 14.79 -0.74
C VAL A 109 -10.40 13.46 0.00
N VAL A 110 -9.50 13.23 0.97
CA VAL A 110 -9.45 12.00 1.77
C VAL A 110 -9.44 12.35 3.25
N ASP A 111 -10.33 11.76 4.04
CA ASP A 111 -10.48 11.99 5.47
C ASP A 111 -10.48 13.49 5.85
N GLY A 112 -11.20 14.29 5.06
CA GLY A 112 -11.34 15.73 5.19
C GLY A 112 -10.15 16.56 4.69
N VAL A 113 -9.11 15.94 4.12
CA VAL A 113 -7.89 16.63 3.65
C VAL A 113 -7.87 16.69 2.14
N GLN A 114 -7.79 17.90 1.60
CA GLN A 114 -7.56 18.10 0.18
C GLN A 114 -6.09 17.82 -0.15
N LEU A 115 -5.88 16.91 -1.09
CA LEU A 115 -4.61 16.52 -1.65
C LEU A 115 -4.48 17.04 -3.08
N THR A 116 -3.26 17.39 -3.45
CA THR A 116 -2.88 17.69 -4.84
C THR A 116 -2.00 16.56 -5.34
N ARG A 117 -2.21 16.13 -6.60
CA ARG A 117 -1.33 15.14 -7.21
C ARG A 117 -0.03 15.78 -7.63
N ASN A 118 1.09 15.12 -7.30
CA ASN A 118 2.38 15.46 -7.86
C ASN A 118 2.56 14.66 -9.16
N ASP A 119 2.73 15.37 -10.28
CA ASP A 119 2.93 14.76 -11.60
C ASP A 119 4.44 14.66 -11.98
N GLU A 120 5.35 14.78 -10.99
CA GLU A 120 6.82 14.69 -11.18
C GLU A 120 7.35 13.26 -11.35
#